data_AF-A0A950NZI2-F1
#
_entry.id   AF-A0A950NZI2-F1
#
_cell.length_a   1.000
_cell.length_b   1.000
_cell.length_c   1.000
_cell.angle_alpha   90.00
_cell.angle_beta   90.00
_cell.angle_gamma   90.00
#
_symmetry.space_group_name_H-M   'P 1'
#
loop_
_entity.id
_entity.type
_entity.pdbx_description
1 polymer ?
#
loop_
_entity_poly.entity_id
_entity_poly.type
_entity_poly.pdbx_seq_one_letter_code
_entity_poly.pdbx_strand_id
1 'polypeptide(L)' 'MKAIAHRTARTAFTHRIDVRQHQIIADEPPEHGGDDDGPSPQELLAASLASCTAVTIEMYAKRKGWDIGPVEVQCEYTP' A
#
# COMPACT_ATOMS: atom_id res chain seq x y z
N MET A 1 -4.60 -3.45 -14.92
CA MET A 1 -4.23 -2.44 -13.91
C MET A 1 -2.79 -2.05 -14.17
N LYS A 2 -2.44 -0.76 -14.12
CA LYS A 2 -1.08 -0.27 -14.43
C LYS A 2 -0.66 0.69 -13.33
N ALA A 3 0.54 0.47 -12.79
CA ALA A 3 1.27 1.39 -11.96
C ALA A 3 2.60 1.69 -12.66
N ILE A 4 3.11 2.92 -12.56
CA ILE A 4 4.41 3.30 -13.11
C ILE A 4 5.21 3.97 -12.00
N ALA A 5 6.36 3.40 -11.65
CA ALA A 5 7.27 3.98 -10.68
C ALA A 5 8.31 4.87 -11.41
N HIS A 6 8.43 6.10 -10.97
CA HIS A 6 9.39 7.08 -11.45
C HIS A 6 10.36 7.41 -10.32
N ARG A 7 11.64 7.12 -10.52
CA ARG A 7 12.67 7.52 -9.55
C ARG A 7 12.73 9.05 -9.44
N THR A 8 12.65 9.57 -8.22
CA THR A 8 12.63 11.02 -7.95
C THR A 8 13.99 11.54 -7.50
N ALA A 9 14.71 10.78 -6.67
CA ALA A 9 16.03 11.13 -6.17
C ALA A 9 17.15 10.58 -7.07
N ARG A 10 18.30 11.26 -7.10
CA ARG A 10 19.47 10.81 -7.88
C ARG A 10 20.33 9.78 -7.14
N THR A 11 20.22 9.69 -5.81
CA THR A 11 21.03 8.81 -4.94
C THR A 11 20.19 7.82 -4.13
N ALA A 12 19.05 8.21 -3.57
CA ALA A 12 18.17 7.35 -2.78
C ALA A 12 17.25 6.45 -3.63
N PHE A 13 16.54 5.54 -2.95
CA PHE A 13 15.57 4.59 -3.52
C PHE A 13 14.15 5.16 -3.66
N THR A 14 13.97 6.47 -3.47
CA THR A 14 12.68 7.14 -3.56
C THR A 14 12.08 7.10 -4.96
N HIS A 15 10.84 6.63 -5.05
CA HIS A 15 10.05 6.58 -6.28
C HIS A 15 8.67 7.21 -6.08
N ARG A 16 8.24 7.99 -7.08
CA ARG A 16 6.84 8.41 -7.24
C ARG A 16 6.13 7.40 -8.13
N ILE A 17 5.07 6.79 -7.61
CA ILE A 17 4.26 5.79 -8.30
C ILE A 17 2.96 6.43 -8.77
N ASP A 18 2.75 6.44 -10.09
CA ASP A 18 1.51 6.92 -10.71
C ASP A 18 0.54 5.74 -10.91
N VAL A 19 -0.65 5.82 -10.29
CA VAL A 19 -1.74 4.83 -10.42
C VAL A 19 -3.05 5.56 -10.69
N ARG A 20 -3.55 5.45 -11.93
CA ARG A 20 -4.70 6.23 -12.41
C ARG A 20 -4.48 7.75 -12.23
N GLN A 21 -5.20 8.38 -11.31
CA GLN A 21 -5.13 9.81 -10.97
C GLN A 21 -4.41 10.04 -9.63
N HIS A 22 -3.95 8.97 -8.99
CA HIS A 22 -3.33 9.00 -7.67
C HIS A 22 -1.82 8.86 -7.78
N GLN A 23 -1.14 9.45 -6.81
CA GLN A 23 0.31 9.36 -6.66
C GLN A 23 0.61 8.78 -5.28
N ILE A 24 1.58 7.87 -5.24
CA ILE A 24 2.08 7.24 -4.01
C ILE A 24 3.59 7.43 -4.01
N ILE A 25 4.20 7.66 -2.85
CA ILE A 25 5.65 7.59 -2.68
C ILE A 25 5.99 6.22 -2.11
N ALA A 26 7.01 5.58 -2.70
CA ALA A 26 7.64 4.41 -2.14
C ALA A 26 9.12 4.72 -1.90
N ASP A 27 9.62 4.40 -0.71
CA ASP A 27 11.01 4.58 -0.38
C ASP A 27 11.48 3.55 0.63
N GLU A 28 12.76 3.22 0.60
CA GLU A 28 13.36 2.38 1.63
C GLU A 28 13.73 3.24 2.85
N PRO A 29 13.82 2.66 4.06
CA PRO A 29 14.32 3.38 5.21
C PRO A 29 15.83 3.66 5.10
N PRO A 30 16.40 4.54 5.95
CA PRO A 30 17.79 4.96 5.83
C PRO A 30 18.81 3.83 5.98
N GLU A 31 18.52 2.82 6.82
CA GLU A 31 19.33 1.61 6.96
C GLU A 31 19.46 0.78 5.67
N HIS A 32 18.54 0.95 4.73
CA HIS A 32 18.55 0.32 3.41
C HIS A 32 18.90 1.31 2.28
N GLY A 33 19.30 2.54 2.62
CA GLY A 33 19.80 3.54 1.69
C GLY A 33 18.73 4.39 0.99
N GLY A 34 17.49 4.40 1.52
CA GLY A 34 16.47 5.37 1.12
C GLY A 34 16.40 6.57 2.05
N ASP A 35 15.43 7.46 1.80
CA ASP A 35 15.26 8.73 2.52
C ASP A 35 14.07 8.69 3.51
N ASP A 36 13.36 7.55 3.63
CA ASP A 36 12.14 7.39 4.46
C ASP A 36 11.00 8.37 4.07
N ASP A 37 10.96 8.80 2.80
CA ASP A 37 9.96 9.74 2.28
C ASP A 37 8.57 9.11 2.05
N GLY A 38 8.45 7.80 2.23
CA GLY A 38 7.22 7.02 2.12
C GLY A 38 7.44 5.55 2.49
N PRO A 39 6.38 4.74 2.55
CA PRO A 39 6.51 3.34 2.93
C PRO A 39 7.38 2.56 1.94
N SER A 40 8.09 1.57 2.45
CA SER A 40 8.82 0.62 1.63
C SER A 40 7.89 -0.15 0.70
N PRO A 41 8.41 -0.66 -0.43
CA PRO A 41 7.65 -1.54 -1.31
C PRO A 41 7.02 -2.75 -0.57
N GLN A 42 7.68 -3.25 0.47
CA GLN A 42 7.17 -4.34 1.30
C GLN A 42 6.00 -3.90 2.20
N GLU A 43 6.08 -2.73 2.82
CA GLU A 43 4.97 -2.16 3.58
C GLU A 43 3.77 -1.83 2.68
N LEU A 44 4.02 -1.33 1.46
CA LEU A 44 2.96 -1.14 0.47
C LEU A 44 2.29 -2.46 0.05
N LEU A 45 3.05 -3.56 0.01
CA LEU A 45 2.49 -4.89 -0.22
C LEU A 45 1.58 -5.32 0.94
N ALA A 46 2.03 -5.16 2.18
CA ALA A 46 1.22 -5.45 3.37
C ALA A 46 -0.06 -4.58 3.40
N ALA A 47 0.05 -3.29 3.09
CA ALA A 47 -1.09 -2.38 2.99
C ALA A 47 -2.08 -2.79 1.89
N SER A 48 -1.58 -3.24 0.73
CA SER A 48 -2.41 -3.77 -0.35
C SER A 48 -3.18 -5.02 0.09
N LEU A 49 -2.53 -5.95 0.79
CA LEU A 49 -3.17 -7.17 1.31
C LEU A 49 -4.24 -6.87 2.37
N ALA A 50 -3.93 -5.99 3.32
CA ALA A 50 -4.88 -5.56 4.35
C ALA A 50 -6.13 -4.93 3.72
N SER A 51 -5.94 -3.98 2.81
CA SER A 51 -7.03 -3.27 2.14
C SER A 51 -7.85 -4.17 1.21
N CYS A 52 -7.21 -5.07 0.45
CA CYS A 52 -7.92 -6.03 -0.40
C CYS A 52 -8.85 -6.94 0.42
N THR A 53 -8.38 -7.38 1.59
CA THR A 53 -9.17 -8.20 2.51
C THR A 53 -10.35 -7.41 3.07
N ALA A 54 -10.12 -6.19 3.58
CA ALA A 54 -11.17 -5.33 4.12
C ALA A 54 -12.27 -5.04 3.07
N VAL A 55 -11.88 -4.67 1.85
CA VAL A 55 -12.82 -4.44 0.73
C VAL A 55 -13.65 -5.69 0.44
N THR A 56 -13.02 -6.87 0.45
CA THR A 56 -13.72 -8.14 0.20
C THR A 56 -14.76 -8.44 1.29
N ILE A 57 -14.42 -8.22 2.56
CA ILE A 57 -15.34 -8.38 3.70
C ILE A 57 -16.56 -7.47 3.53
N GLU A 58 -16.34 -6.18 3.26
CA GLU A 58 -17.41 -5.21 3.05
C GLU A 58 -18.30 -5.56 1.85
N MET A 59 -17.70 -5.97 0.73
CA MET A 59 -18.44 -6.41 -0.46
C MET A 59 -19.37 -7.59 -0.14
N TYR A 60 -18.91 -8.56 0.67
CA TYR A 60 -19.70 -9.71 1.06
C TYR A 60 -20.81 -9.34 2.05
N ALA A 61 -20.51 -8.55 3.08
CA ALA A 61 -21.52 -8.08 4.03
C ALA A 61 -22.64 -7.31 3.33
N LYS A 62 -22.28 -6.40 2.42
CA LYS A 62 -23.24 -5.67 1.58
C LYS A 62 -24.10 -6.62 0.73
N ARG A 63 -23.49 -7.62 0.10
CA ARG A 63 -24.22 -8.61 -0.72
C ARG A 63 -25.20 -9.43 0.12
N LYS A 64 -24.90 -9.67 1.39
CA LYS A 64 -25.72 -10.46 2.31
C LYS A 64 -26.69 -9.64 3.16
N GLY A 65 -26.62 -8.31 3.08
CA GLY A 65 -27.42 -7.42 3.92
C GLY A 65 -27.04 -7.46 5.39
N TRP A 66 -25.77 -7.74 5.70
CA TRP A 66 -25.27 -7.76 7.07
C TRP A 66 -24.80 -6.37 7.49
N ASP A 67 -25.17 -5.96 8.69
CA ASP A 67 -24.59 -4.80 9.37
C ASP A 67 -23.41 -5.29 10.23
N ILE A 68 -22.20 -4.91 9.83
CA ILE A 68 -20.95 -5.44 10.41
C ILE A 68 -20.17 -4.40 11.24
N GLY A 69 -20.67 -3.16 11.35
CA GLY A 69 -19.93 -2.08 12.02
C GLY A 69 -18.57 -1.78 11.37
N PRO A 70 -17.60 -1.21 12.12
CA PRO A 70 -16.28 -0.89 11.59
C PRO A 70 -15.44 -2.15 11.31
N VAL A 71 -14.71 -2.14 10.19
CA VAL A 71 -13.80 -3.22 9.79
C VAL A 71 -12.36 -2.76 9.98
N GLU A 72 -11.59 -3.53 10.74
CA GLU A 72 -10.13 -3.38 10.86
C GLU A 72 -9.46 -4.68 10.41
N VAL A 73 -8.44 -4.55 9.56
CA VAL A 73 -7.61 -5.67 9.12
C VAL A 73 -6.15 -5.28 9.33
N GLN A 74 -5.47 -6.05 10.18
CA GLN A 74 -4.03 -5.92 10.39
C GLN A 74 -3.31 -6.97 9.54
N CYS A 75 -2.28 -6.55 8.82
CA CYS A 75 -1.41 -7.43 8.04
C CYS A 75 0.01 -7.22 8.50
N GLU A 76 0.60 -8.27 9.07
CA GLU A 76 2.01 -8.34 9.40
C GLU A 76 2.68 -9.26 8.36
N TYR A 77 3.74 -8.76 7.73
CA TYR A 77 4.51 -9.50 6.74
C TYR A 77 5.98 -9.43 7.13
N THR A 78 6.58 -10.61 7.31
CA THR A 78 8.02 -10.76 7.50
C THR A 78 8.56 -11.54 6.31
N PRO A 79 9.49 -10.97 5.53
CA PRO A 79 10.12 -11.63 4.39
C PRO A 79 10.90 -12.90 4.76
#